data_AF-A0A6G2Q2C2-F1
#
_entry.id   AF-A0A6G2Q2C2-F1
#
_cell.length_a   1.000
_cell.length_b   1.000
_cell.length_c   1.000
_cell.angle_alpha   90.00
_cell.angle_beta   90.00
_cell.angle_gamma   90.00
#
_symmetry.space_group_name_H-M   'P 1'
#
loop_
_entity.id
_entity.type
_entity.pdbx_description
1 polymer ?
#
loop_
_entity_poly.entity_id
_entity_poly.type
_entity_poly.pdbx_seq_one_letter_code
_entity_poly.pdbx_strand_id
1 'polypeptide(L)'
;SFAVAPRVWRLSLKSFADQLDALAEECFGPAGLVVTYPDLDSLTEVLAALPGSLTGSVHATPGDAAAAARVVTALRHRVGRLIHNGWPTGVAVCWAMHHGGPWPSTTAPLHTSVGATAIDRWLVPISYQDWPDDLLPAELQDANPLGVPRRVG
;
A
#
# COMPACT_ATOMS: atom_id res chain seq x y z
N SER A 1 -8.88 28.66 20.70
CA SER A 1 -8.04 27.69 19.99
C SER A 1 -8.55 26.31 20.36
N PHE A 2 -9.00 25.50 19.39
CA PHE A 2 -9.28 24.09 19.65
C PHE A 2 -7.94 23.37 19.67
N ALA A 3 -7.52 22.91 20.85
CA ALA A 3 -6.32 22.12 21.02
C ALA A 3 -6.72 20.71 21.47
N VAL A 4 -6.24 19.70 20.76
CA VAL A 4 -6.44 18.29 21.12
C VAL A 4 -5.10 17.76 21.63
N ALA A 5 -5.08 17.24 22.85
CA ALA A 5 -3.88 16.65 23.43
C ALA A 5 -3.67 15.21 22.89
N PRO A 6 -2.41 14.80 22.63
CA PRO A 6 -2.14 13.42 22.24
C PRO A 6 -2.58 12.40 23.30
N ARG A 7 -3.12 11.27 22.84
CA ARG A 7 -3.57 10.16 23.68
C ARG A 7 -2.95 8.85 23.20
N VAL A 8 -2.45 8.05 24.13
CA VAL A 8 -1.95 6.70 23.85
C VAL A 8 -2.62 5.71 24.79
N TRP A 9 -3.10 4.60 24.24
CA TRP A 9 -3.64 3.47 24.99
C TRP A 9 -2.78 2.24 24.78
N ARG A 10 -2.85 1.29 25.72
CA ARG A 10 -2.15 0.01 25.64
C ARG A 10 -3.10 -1.13 26.01
N LEU A 11 -3.02 -2.23 25.28
CA LEU A 11 -3.80 -3.45 25.53
C LEU A 11 -3.06 -4.70 25.02
N SER A 12 -3.56 -5.86 25.41
CA SER A 12 -3.07 -7.15 24.92
C SER A 12 -3.57 -7.44 23.50
N LEU A 13 -2.81 -8.25 22.76
CA LEU A 13 -3.22 -8.74 21.44
C LEU A 13 -4.56 -9.48 21.50
N LYS A 14 -4.81 -10.25 22.55
CA LYS A 14 -6.11 -10.90 22.76
C LYS A 14 -7.24 -9.88 22.86
N SER A 15 -7.10 -8.87 23.71
CA SER A 15 -8.12 -7.83 23.87
C SER A 15 -8.36 -7.02 22.59
N PHE A 16 -7.31 -6.83 21.78
CA PHE A 16 -7.40 -6.22 20.47
C PHE A 16 -8.16 -7.11 19.48
N ALA A 17 -7.80 -8.39 19.39
CA ALA A 17 -8.45 -9.36 18.49
C ALA A 17 -9.94 -9.57 18.83
N ASP A 18 -10.29 -9.63 20.11
CA ASP A 18 -11.68 -9.76 20.57
C ASP A 18 -12.58 -8.56 20.16
N GLN A 19 -11.97 -7.42 19.81
CA GLN A 19 -12.66 -6.17 19.44
C GLN A 19 -12.09 -5.57 18.16
N LEU A 20 -11.61 -6.42 17.24
CA LEU A 20 -10.84 -6.02 16.07
C LEU A 20 -11.55 -4.95 15.23
N ASP A 21 -12.85 -5.14 14.96
CA ASP A 21 -13.64 -4.24 14.12
C ASP A 21 -13.68 -2.81 14.67
N ALA A 22 -13.85 -2.66 15.99
CA ALA A 22 -13.94 -1.35 16.64
C ALA A 22 -12.56 -0.71 16.88
N LEU A 23 -11.55 -1.52 17.21
CA LEU A 23 -10.21 -1.02 17.57
C LEU A 23 -9.28 -0.83 16.38
N ALA A 24 -9.58 -1.42 15.23
CA ALA A 24 -8.86 -1.17 13.97
C ALA A 24 -9.42 0.01 13.17
N GLU A 25 -10.57 0.57 13.56
CA GLU A 25 -11.11 1.78 12.94
C GLU A 25 -10.19 2.97 13.18
N GLU A 26 -9.99 3.78 12.13
CA GLU A 26 -9.13 4.96 12.22
C GLU A 26 -9.75 6.04 13.13
N CYS A 27 -8.94 6.57 14.05
CA CYS A 27 -9.26 7.79 14.77
C CYS A 27 -8.45 8.96 14.20
N PHE A 28 -9.10 9.85 13.46
CA PHE A 28 -8.44 11.01 12.87
C PHE A 28 -8.05 12.04 13.95
N GLY A 29 -6.80 12.01 14.40
CA GLY A 29 -6.28 12.90 15.43
C GLY A 29 -5.00 12.36 16.09
N PRO A 30 -4.49 13.01 17.14
CA PRO A 30 -3.28 12.58 17.82
C PRO A 30 -3.58 11.42 18.79
N ALA A 31 -4.02 10.28 18.25
CA ALA A 31 -4.39 9.06 18.98
C ALA A 31 -3.46 7.90 18.56
N GLY A 32 -3.03 7.08 19.53
CA GLY A 32 -2.20 5.91 19.27
C GLY A 32 -2.58 4.72 20.14
N LEU A 33 -2.46 3.51 19.57
CA LEU A 33 -2.74 2.26 20.25
C LEU A 33 -1.49 1.37 20.25
N VAL A 34 -1.03 0.96 21.42
CA VAL A 34 0.07 0.01 21.59
C VAL A 34 -0.50 -1.35 21.94
N VAL A 35 -0.42 -2.29 20.99
CA VAL A 35 -0.86 -3.67 21.17
C VAL A 35 0.35 -4.54 21.51
N THR A 36 0.37 -5.13 22.71
CA THR A 36 1.43 -6.07 23.10
C THR A 36 1.04 -7.49 22.77
N TYR A 37 1.94 -8.25 22.15
CA TYR A 37 1.71 -9.63 21.71
C TYR A 37 2.64 -10.61 22.46
N PRO A 38 2.21 -11.86 22.69
CA PRO A 38 3.01 -12.87 23.39
C PRO A 38 4.08 -13.49 22.49
N ASP A 39 3.80 -13.65 21.19
CA ASP A 39 4.67 -14.34 20.23
C ASP A 39 4.33 -13.92 18.79
N LEU A 40 5.19 -14.31 17.85
CA LEU A 40 5.05 -13.97 16.43
C LEU A 40 3.91 -14.72 15.74
N ASP A 41 3.57 -15.94 16.18
CA ASP A 41 2.52 -16.74 15.55
C ASP A 41 1.17 -16.02 15.74
N SER A 42 0.85 -15.71 17.00
CA SER A 42 -0.30 -14.92 17.42
C SER A 42 -0.34 -13.56 16.73
N LEU A 43 0.81 -12.86 16.66
CA LEU A 43 0.89 -11.56 15.97
C LEU A 43 0.51 -11.70 14.48
N THR A 44 1.13 -12.65 13.78
CA THR A 44 0.92 -12.79 12.33
C THR A 44 -0.51 -13.20 11.97
N GLU A 45 -1.18 -13.97 12.82
CA GLU A 45 -2.61 -14.31 12.65
C GLU A 45 -3.48 -13.06 12.69
N VAL A 46 -3.30 -12.21 13.70
CA VAL A 46 -4.09 -10.97 13.83
C VAL A 46 -3.74 -9.96 12.74
N LEU A 47 -2.46 -9.79 12.38
CA LEU A 47 -2.06 -8.93 11.26
C LEU A 47 -2.70 -9.37 9.95
N ALA A 48 -2.83 -10.69 9.74
CA ALA A 48 -3.50 -11.24 8.58
C ALA A 48 -5.02 -11.05 8.61
N ALA A 49 -5.63 -10.61 9.71
CA ALA A 49 -7.06 -10.29 9.80
C ALA A 49 -7.36 -8.78 9.68
N LEU A 50 -6.33 -7.92 9.75
CA LEU A 50 -6.52 -6.47 9.67
C LEU A 50 -7.19 -6.04 8.36
N PRO A 51 -7.99 -4.95 8.39
CA PRO A 51 -8.46 -4.30 7.17
C PRO A 51 -7.28 -3.77 6.34
N GLY A 52 -7.52 -3.51 5.05
CA GLY A 52 -6.51 -2.94 4.18
C GLY A 52 -6.05 -1.54 4.60
N SER A 53 -4.76 -1.27 4.52
CA SER A 53 -4.14 0.00 4.90
C SER A 53 -3.24 0.56 3.80
N LEU A 54 -3.00 1.87 3.82
CA LEU A 54 -2.04 2.50 2.91
C LEU A 54 -0.62 1.98 3.13
N THR A 55 -0.27 1.70 4.39
CA THR A 55 1.11 1.38 4.78
C THR A 55 1.20 0.35 5.89
N GLY A 56 2.31 -0.40 5.90
CA GLY A 56 2.76 -1.19 7.03
C GLY A 56 4.24 -0.92 7.29
N SER A 57 4.61 -0.63 8.54
CA SER A 57 6.01 -0.36 8.92
C SER A 57 6.54 -1.45 9.84
N VAL A 58 7.76 -1.91 9.58
CA VAL A 58 8.47 -2.88 10.40
C VAL A 58 9.76 -2.25 10.90
N HIS A 59 9.90 -2.18 12.22
CA HIS A 59 11.13 -1.74 12.88
C HIS A 59 11.84 -2.96 13.44
N ALA A 60 13.09 -3.16 13.05
CA ALA A 60 13.86 -4.37 13.32
C ALA A 60 15.36 -4.07 13.35
N THR A 61 16.09 -4.82 14.18
CA THR A 61 17.56 -4.86 14.17
C THR A 61 18.05 -6.01 13.27
N PRO A 62 19.35 -6.09 12.94
CA PRO A 62 19.89 -7.22 12.17
C PRO A 62 19.61 -8.60 12.79
N GLY A 63 19.49 -8.68 14.13
CA GLY A 63 19.14 -9.92 14.83
C GLY A 63 17.70 -10.39 14.61
N ASP A 64 16.82 -9.50 14.13
CA ASP A 64 15.38 -9.75 13.99
C ASP A 64 14.99 -10.12 12.55
N ALA A 65 15.95 -10.33 11.64
CA ALA A 65 15.69 -10.48 10.21
C ALA A 65 14.63 -11.56 9.87
N ALA A 66 14.70 -12.71 10.55
CA ALA A 66 13.71 -13.78 10.37
C ALA A 66 12.31 -13.37 10.86
N ALA A 67 12.22 -12.68 12.00
CA ALA A 67 10.97 -12.17 12.54
C ALA A 67 10.37 -11.08 11.62
N ALA A 68 11.20 -10.15 11.15
CA ALA A 68 10.81 -9.10 10.23
C ALA A 68 10.27 -9.67 8.91
N ALA A 69 10.92 -10.68 8.34
CA ALA A 69 10.45 -11.34 7.12
C ALA A 69 9.07 -12.00 7.30
N ARG A 70 8.82 -12.60 8.46
CA ARG A 70 7.52 -13.18 8.81
C ARG A 70 6.42 -12.11 8.91
N VAL A 71 6.70 -11.01 9.61
CA VAL A 71 5.77 -9.88 9.74
C VAL A 71 5.49 -9.23 8.38
N VAL A 72 6.52 -8.99 7.56
CA VAL A 72 6.38 -8.47 6.19
C VAL A 72 5.49 -9.39 5.35
N THR A 73 5.66 -10.70 5.47
CA THR A 73 4.83 -11.67 4.74
C THR A 73 3.35 -11.59 5.13
N ALA A 74 3.04 -11.38 6.42
CA ALA A 74 1.67 -11.19 6.88
C ALA A 74 1.07 -9.86 6.37
N LEU A 75 1.87 -8.77 6.38
CA LEU A 75 1.42 -7.44 5.97
C LEU A 75 1.28 -7.29 4.45
N ARG A 76 2.02 -8.06 3.63
CA ARG A 76 2.11 -7.84 2.17
C ARG A 76 0.75 -7.84 1.46
N HIS A 77 -0.23 -8.57 1.99
CA HIS A 77 -1.58 -8.69 1.45
C HIS A 77 -2.56 -7.67 2.04
N ARG A 78 -2.09 -6.86 2.99
CA ARG A 78 -2.89 -5.89 3.75
C ARG A 78 -2.51 -4.45 3.46
N VAL A 79 -1.35 -4.20 2.86
CA VAL A 79 -0.84 -2.83 2.69
C VAL A 79 -0.40 -2.54 1.25
N GLY A 80 -0.56 -1.30 0.81
CA GLY A 80 -0.02 -0.86 -0.48
C GLY A 80 1.46 -0.52 -0.45
N ARG A 81 2.02 -0.18 0.71
CA ARG A 81 3.44 0.16 0.88
C ARG A 81 4.02 -0.38 2.17
N LEU A 82 5.14 -1.09 2.06
CA LEU A 82 5.92 -1.58 3.19
C LEU A 82 7.11 -0.68 3.46
N ILE A 83 7.39 -0.41 4.72
CA ILE A 83 8.48 0.46 5.17
C ILE A 83 9.31 -0.29 6.20
N HIS A 84 10.63 -0.27 6.04
CA HIS A 84 11.56 -0.87 6.97
C HIS A 84 12.34 0.23 7.70
N ASN A 85 12.35 0.20 9.04
CA ASN A 85 13.07 1.16 9.88
C ASN A 85 12.77 2.64 9.57
N GLY A 86 11.48 2.95 9.33
CA GLY A 86 11.03 4.30 9.02
C GLY A 86 9.55 4.50 9.33
N TRP A 87 9.11 5.75 9.39
CA TRP A 87 7.73 6.13 9.69
C TRP A 87 6.92 6.37 8.40
N PRO A 88 5.60 6.09 8.40
CA PRO A 88 4.79 6.10 7.17
C PRO A 88 4.36 7.47 6.67
N THR A 89 4.61 8.54 7.45
CA THR A 89 4.14 9.90 7.20
C THR A 89 4.72 10.52 5.92
N GLY A 90 5.96 10.15 5.55
CA GLY A 90 6.57 10.58 4.30
C GLY A 90 6.02 9.82 3.08
N VAL A 91 5.63 10.56 2.04
CA VAL A 91 5.20 10.02 0.74
C VAL A 91 6.04 10.65 -0.38
N ALA A 92 6.95 9.87 -0.96
CA ALA A 92 7.77 10.32 -2.08
C ALA A 92 6.96 10.39 -3.39
N VAL A 93 7.22 11.42 -4.22
CA VAL A 93 6.68 11.52 -5.57
C VAL A 93 7.71 10.93 -6.55
N CYS A 94 7.61 9.64 -6.84
CA CYS A 94 8.54 8.92 -7.71
C CYS A 94 7.84 7.84 -8.54
N TRP A 95 8.58 7.20 -9.45
CA TRP A 95 8.07 6.11 -10.31
C TRP A 95 7.62 4.87 -9.54
N ALA A 96 8.30 4.55 -8.43
CA ALA A 96 8.04 3.33 -7.65
C ALA A 96 6.99 3.51 -6.54
N MET A 97 6.37 4.70 -6.42
CA MET A 97 5.43 4.97 -5.33
C MET A 97 4.11 4.23 -5.54
N HIS A 98 3.63 3.59 -4.49
CA HIS A 98 2.26 3.10 -4.37
C HIS A 98 1.59 3.74 -3.15
N HIS A 99 0.71 4.71 -3.40
CA HIS A 99 -0.14 5.36 -2.41
C HIS A 99 -1.59 4.92 -2.63
N GLY A 100 -1.89 3.79 -2.02
CA GLY A 100 -3.10 2.98 -2.19
C GLY A 100 -2.95 1.70 -1.35
N GLY A 101 -3.68 0.64 -1.68
CA GLY A 101 -3.65 -0.63 -0.98
C GLY A 101 -4.99 -1.35 -1.03
N PRO A 102 -5.15 -2.48 -0.34
CA PRO A 102 -6.44 -3.17 -0.24
C PRO A 102 -7.51 -2.29 0.43
N TRP A 103 -8.80 -2.54 0.12
CA TRP A 103 -9.91 -1.89 0.83
C TRP A 103 -9.80 -2.09 2.35
N PRO A 104 -10.07 -1.07 3.20
CA PRO A 104 -10.64 0.24 2.90
C PRO A 104 -9.68 1.36 2.51
N SER A 105 -8.38 1.10 2.40
CA SER A 105 -7.41 2.17 2.09
C SER A 105 -7.63 2.86 0.73
N THR A 106 -8.20 2.16 -0.24
CA THR A 106 -8.68 2.71 -1.52
C THR A 106 -9.75 1.80 -2.11
N THR A 107 -10.57 2.35 -3.01
CA THR A 107 -11.55 1.60 -3.82
C THR A 107 -10.95 0.99 -5.08
N ALA A 108 -9.71 1.34 -5.43
CA ALA A 108 -9.03 0.89 -6.64
C ALA A 108 -7.59 0.39 -6.33
N PRO A 109 -7.43 -0.79 -5.72
CA PRO A 109 -6.16 -1.28 -5.18
C PRO A 109 -5.07 -1.54 -6.25
N LEU A 110 -5.46 -1.69 -7.52
CA LEU A 110 -4.52 -1.91 -8.63
C LEU A 110 -3.79 -0.63 -9.05
N HIS A 111 -4.20 0.54 -8.55
CA HIS A 111 -3.63 1.83 -8.93
C HIS A 111 -3.02 2.57 -7.74
N THR A 112 -2.18 3.55 -8.04
CA THR A 112 -1.67 4.53 -7.07
C THR A 112 -2.30 5.89 -7.29
N SER A 113 -2.49 6.66 -6.23
CA SER A 113 -2.92 8.06 -6.30
C SER A 113 -1.74 9.05 -6.36
N VAL A 114 -0.52 8.62 -6.02
CA VAL A 114 0.71 9.42 -6.02
C VAL A 114 1.82 8.70 -6.77
N GLY A 115 2.64 9.45 -7.52
CA GLY A 115 3.73 8.90 -8.33
C GLY A 115 3.39 8.88 -9.81
N ALA A 116 4.39 8.56 -10.64
CA ALA A 116 4.25 8.68 -12.11
C ALA A 116 3.16 7.76 -12.69
N THR A 117 3.01 6.55 -12.15
CA THR A 117 2.00 5.56 -12.57
C THR A 117 0.57 5.91 -12.14
N ALA A 118 0.37 7.02 -11.41
CA ALA A 118 -0.96 7.52 -11.09
C ALA A 118 -1.75 7.99 -12.33
N ILE A 119 -1.05 8.23 -13.45
CA ILE A 119 -1.66 8.57 -14.75
C ILE A 119 -2.55 7.44 -15.29
N ASP A 120 -2.22 6.18 -14.98
CA ASP A 120 -2.93 4.99 -15.50
C ASP A 120 -4.41 4.94 -15.07
N ARG A 121 -4.78 5.68 -14.02
CA ARG A 121 -6.19 5.83 -13.57
C ARG A 121 -7.08 6.55 -14.57
N TRP A 122 -6.49 7.28 -15.51
CA TRP A 122 -7.18 8.14 -16.46
C TRP A 122 -7.05 7.66 -17.91
N LEU A 123 -6.40 6.51 -18.10
CA LEU A 123 -6.16 5.91 -19.42
C LEU A 123 -7.09 4.71 -19.62
N VAL A 124 -7.50 4.49 -20.87
CA VAL A 124 -8.25 3.29 -21.28
C VAL A 124 -7.51 2.67 -22.46
N PRO A 125 -7.08 1.40 -22.36
CA PRO A 125 -6.39 0.74 -23.48
C PRO A 125 -7.37 0.45 -24.62
N ILE A 126 -6.90 0.61 -25.87
CA ILE A 126 -7.63 0.30 -27.11
C ILE A 126 -6.75 -0.61 -27.97
N SER A 127 -7.34 -1.66 -28.53
CA SER A 127 -6.68 -2.58 -29.45
C SER A 127 -7.09 -2.29 -30.90
N TYR A 128 -6.10 -2.30 -31.80
CA TYR A 128 -6.29 -2.16 -33.24
C TYR A 128 -5.90 -3.49 -33.90
N GLN A 129 -6.79 -4.07 -34.71
CA GLN A 129 -6.56 -5.35 -35.39
C GLN A 129 -6.80 -5.19 -36.89
N ASP A 130 -5.85 -5.65 -37.71
CA ASP A 130 -5.89 -5.58 -39.18
C ASP A 130 -6.12 -4.15 -39.73
N TRP A 131 -5.70 -3.13 -38.98
CA TRP A 131 -5.82 -1.73 -39.38
C TRP A 131 -4.72 -1.34 -40.37
N PRO A 132 -5.04 -0.55 -41.42
CA PRO A 132 -4.04 0.09 -42.25
C PRO A 132 -3.12 1.00 -41.43
N ASP A 133 -1.80 0.94 -41.70
CA ASP A 133 -0.79 1.70 -40.95
C ASP A 133 -1.03 3.21 -40.99
N ASP A 134 -1.46 3.74 -42.13
CA ASP A 134 -1.77 5.17 -42.32
C ASP A 134 -3.00 5.67 -41.55
N LEU A 135 -3.83 4.75 -41.04
CA LEU A 135 -4.97 5.05 -40.18
C LEU A 135 -4.66 4.86 -38.69
N LEU A 136 -3.53 4.25 -38.33
CA LEU A 136 -3.15 4.08 -36.93
C LEU A 136 -2.75 5.43 -36.28
N PRO A 137 -2.98 5.59 -34.96
CA PRO A 137 -2.34 6.65 -34.17
C PRO A 137 -0.82 6.63 -34.35
N ALA A 138 -0.18 7.80 -34.31
CA ALA A 138 1.25 7.94 -34.58
C ALA A 138 2.13 7.09 -33.64
N GLU A 139 1.70 6.88 -32.39
CA GLU A 139 2.36 6.01 -31.42
C GLU A 139 2.31 4.51 -31.76
N LEU A 140 1.40 4.09 -32.65
CA LEU A 140 1.23 2.69 -33.08
C LEU A 140 1.76 2.40 -34.49
N GLN A 141 2.01 3.43 -35.31
CA GLN A 141 2.53 3.27 -36.67
C GLN A 141 3.87 2.53 -36.73
N ASP A 142 4.09 1.70 -37.74
CA ASP A 142 5.27 0.83 -37.89
C ASP A 142 6.59 1.59 -37.78
N ALA A 143 6.66 2.75 -38.45
CA ALA A 143 7.83 3.63 -38.50
C ALA A 143 8.24 4.22 -37.13
N ASN A 144 7.38 4.13 -36.10
CA ASN A 144 7.57 4.76 -34.79
C ASN A 144 7.98 6.24 -34.90
N PRO A 145 7.20 7.09 -35.57
CA PRO A 145 7.56 8.49 -35.81
C PRO A 145 7.81 9.29 -34.51
N LEU A 146 7.24 8.84 -33.39
CA LEU A 146 7.41 9.47 -32.07
C LEU A 146 8.62 8.95 -31.28
N GLY A 147 9.28 7.88 -31.75
CA GLY A 147 10.42 7.28 -31.04
C GLY A 147 10.08 6.76 -29.64
N VAL A 148 8.81 6.44 -29.36
CA VAL A 148 8.38 5.98 -28.03
C VAL A 148 8.77 4.51 -27.79
N PRO A 149 8.99 4.10 -26.53
CA PRO A 149 9.20 2.69 -26.19
C PRO A 149 7.97 1.85 -26.53
N ARG A 150 8.17 0.70 -27.20
CA ARG A 150 7.12 -0.27 -27.53
C ARG A 150 7.53 -1.66 -27.08
N ARG A 151 6.56 -2.50 -26.69
CA ARG A 151 6.78 -3.93 -26.42
C ARG A 151 6.28 -4.74 -27.61
N VAL A 152 7.19 -5.45 -28.27
CA VAL A 152 6.92 -6.31 -29.43
C VAL A 152 7.27 -7.75 -29.04
N GLY A 153 6.47 -8.72 -29.46
CA GLY A 153 6.66 -10.15 -29.23
C GLY A 153 6.32 -10.96 -30.46
#